data_AF-K1T999-F1
#
_entry.id   AF-K1T999-F1
#
_cell.length_a   1.000
_cell.length_b   1.000
_cell.length_c   1.000
_cell.angle_alpha   90.00
_cell.angle_beta   90.00
_cell.angle_gamma   90.00
#
_symmetry.space_group_name_H-M   'P 1'
#
loop_
_entity.id
_entity.type
_entity.pdbx_description
1 polymer ?
#
loop_
_entity_poly.entity_id
_entity_poly.type
_entity_poly.pdbx_seq_one_letter_code
_entity_poly.pdbx_strand_id
1 'polypeptide(L)'
;MEIEIAVAEFDLLYTRRSFISQINSDNEVVVEPRVSGFLVARHYKKGMPVRKGQLIFEIDDSEYYTALLSAQAALESSRALALEAKNNFDRAVPLAKIN
;
A
#
# COMPACT_ATOMS: atom_id res chain seq x y z
N MET A 1 -38.29 -12.33 76.58
CA MET A 1 -38.54 -12.13 75.14
C MET A 1 -37.71 -10.93 74.75
N GLU A 2 -36.46 -11.17 74.38
CA GLU A 2 -35.55 -10.09 73.96
C GLU A 2 -35.64 -9.98 72.44
N ILE A 3 -35.80 -8.75 71.96
CA ILE A 3 -35.91 -8.46 70.54
C ILE A 3 -34.57 -7.85 70.15
N GLU A 4 -33.78 -8.58 69.38
CA GLU A 4 -32.59 -8.04 68.75
C GLU A 4 -33.01 -7.07 67.64
N ILE A 5 -32.48 -5.86 67.71
CA ILE A 5 -32.64 -4.83 66.69
C ILE A 5 -31.28 -4.62 66.04
N ALA A 6 -31.21 -4.89 64.74
CA ALA A 6 -30.05 -4.55 63.92
C ALA A 6 -30.27 -3.19 63.26
N VAL A 7 -29.31 -2.29 63.41
CA VAL A 7 -29.29 -0.99 62.75
C VAL A 7 -28.57 -1.14 61.41
N ALA A 8 -29.23 -0.74 60.31
CA ALA A 8 -28.65 -0.86 58.98
C ALA A 8 -27.52 0.15 58.78
N GLU A 9 -26.32 -0.35 58.48
CA GLU A 9 -25.17 0.47 58.11
C GLU A 9 -25.12 0.58 56.58
N PHE A 10 -25.20 1.81 56.07
CA PHE A 10 -25.18 2.07 54.63
C PHE A 10 -23.74 2.16 54.15
N ASP A 11 -23.27 1.09 53.51
CA ASP A 11 -22.01 1.10 52.79
C ASP A 11 -22.25 1.20 51.27
N LEU A 12 -21.29 1.78 50.55
CA LEU A 12 -21.34 1.90 49.09
C LEU A 12 -21.12 0.51 48.48
N LEU A 13 -22.21 -0.21 48.25
CA LEU A 13 -22.19 -1.47 47.53
C LEU A 13 -21.90 -1.21 46.05
N TYR A 14 -20.64 -1.37 45.66
CA TYR A 14 -20.23 -1.40 44.28
C TYR A 14 -20.82 -2.62 43.57
N THR A 15 -21.98 -2.45 42.94
CA THR A 15 -22.60 -3.45 42.08
C THR A 15 -21.70 -3.66 40.85
N ARG A 16 -21.00 -4.80 40.83
CA ARG A 16 -20.15 -5.20 39.71
C ARG A 16 -21.03 -5.67 38.56
N ARG A 17 -21.22 -4.83 37.53
CA ARG A 17 -21.95 -5.21 36.31
C ARG A 17 -20.95 -5.75 35.28
N SER A 18 -21.21 -6.95 34.78
CA SER A 18 -20.47 -7.51 33.64
C SER A 18 -21.26 -7.27 32.35
N PHE A 19 -20.62 -6.66 31.37
CA PHE A 19 -21.15 -6.51 30.02
C PHE A 19 -20.25 -7.29 29.07
N ILE A 20 -20.86 -8.01 28.12
CA ILE A 20 -20.12 -8.65 27.03
C ILE A 20 -19.75 -7.54 26.05
N SER A 21 -18.47 -7.38 25.76
CA SER A 21 -17.96 -6.42 24.78
C SER A 21 -17.05 -7.14 23.80
N GLN A 22 -17.09 -6.71 22.54
CA GLN A 22 -16.19 -7.18 21.49
C GLN A 22 -15.19 -6.07 21.18
N ILE A 23 -13.90 -6.43 21.16
CA ILE A 23 -12.83 -5.52 20.79
C ILE A 23 -12.48 -5.83 19.35
N ASN A 24 -12.64 -4.83 18.47
CA ASN A 24 -12.23 -4.92 17.08
C ASN A 24 -10.91 -4.17 16.88
N SER A 25 -10.17 -4.51 15.84
CA SER A 25 -8.97 -3.74 15.46
C SER A 25 -9.38 -2.38 14.92
N ASP A 26 -8.74 -1.31 15.40
CA ASP A 26 -8.95 0.05 14.86
C ASP A 26 -8.57 0.14 13.38
N ASN A 27 -7.67 -0.74 12.93
CA ASN A 27 -7.25 -0.83 11.54
C ASN A 27 -7.25 -2.30 11.10
N GLU A 28 -8.17 -2.64 10.22
CA GLU A 28 -8.17 -3.89 9.46
C GLU A 28 -7.81 -3.56 8.01
N VAL A 29 -6.71 -4.13 7.53
CA VAL A 29 -6.23 -3.89 6.16
C VAL A 29 -6.18 -5.23 5.43
N VAL A 30 -6.99 -5.33 4.38
CA VAL A 30 -6.92 -6.43 3.43
C VAL A 30 -5.76 -6.13 2.48
N VAL A 31 -4.79 -7.05 2.40
CA VAL A 31 -3.68 -6.93 1.46
C VAL A 31 -4.08 -7.61 0.16
N GLU A 32 -4.34 -6.81 -0.86
CA GLU A 32 -4.68 -7.28 -2.19
C GLU A 32 -3.57 -6.97 -3.20
N PRO A 33 -3.25 -7.90 -4.12
CA PRO A 33 -2.29 -7.64 -5.18
C PRO A 33 -2.87 -6.59 -6.14
N ARG A 34 -2.08 -5.55 -6.43
CA ARG A 34 -2.46 -4.49 -7.40
C ARG A 34 -2.26 -4.90 -8.86
N VAL A 35 -1.57 -6.00 -9.06
CA VAL A 35 -1.16 -6.54 -10.36
C VAL A 35 -1.49 -8.02 -10.40
N SER A 36 -1.90 -8.50 -11.57
CA SER A 36 -2.14 -9.91 -11.82
C SER A 36 -0.83 -10.64 -12.06
N GLY A 37 -0.65 -11.82 -11.48
CA GLY A 37 0.52 -12.65 -11.75
C GLY A 37 0.59 -13.86 -10.84
N PHE A 38 1.58 -14.70 -11.07
CA PHE A 38 1.82 -15.88 -10.24
C PHE A 38 2.60 -15.49 -8.98
N LEU A 39 2.18 -16.05 -7.84
CA LEU A 39 2.88 -15.85 -6.58
C LEU A 39 4.17 -16.67 -6.57
N VAL A 40 5.32 -16.00 -6.53
CA VAL A 40 6.66 -16.60 -6.46
C VAL A 40 6.98 -17.02 -5.04
N ALA A 41 6.81 -16.10 -4.08
CA ALA A 41 7.20 -16.34 -2.71
C ALA A 41 6.34 -15.56 -1.70
N ARG A 42 6.32 -16.08 -0.47
CA ARG A 42 5.69 -15.47 0.69
C ARG A 42 6.76 -15.20 1.74
N HIS A 43 6.94 -13.93 2.08
CA HIS A 43 8.05 -13.44 2.90
C HIS A 43 7.64 -13.11 4.35
N TYR A 44 6.55 -13.70 4.84
CA TYR A 44 6.10 -13.54 6.23
C TYR A 44 5.66 -14.88 6.83
N LYS A 45 5.75 -14.98 8.17
CA LYS A 45 5.20 -16.10 8.93
C LYS A 45 3.82 -15.72 9.48
N LYS A 46 2.91 -16.69 9.54
CA LYS A 46 1.56 -16.49 10.07
C LYS A 46 1.62 -15.92 11.49
N GLY A 47 0.90 -14.82 11.73
CA GLY A 47 0.83 -14.16 13.03
C GLY A 47 2.00 -13.22 13.36
N MET A 48 2.98 -13.04 12.46
CA MET A 48 4.02 -12.04 12.68
C MET A 48 3.54 -10.63 12.32
N PRO A 49 3.92 -9.60 13.10
CA PRO A 49 3.65 -8.22 12.75
C PRO A 49 4.46 -7.85 11.50
N VAL A 50 3.80 -7.20 10.54
CA VAL A 50 4.42 -6.67 9.32
C VAL A 50 4.39 -5.15 9.34
N ARG A 51 5.43 -4.53 8.79
CA ARG A 51 5.52 -3.06 8.70
C ARG A 51 5.14 -2.58 7.31
N LYS A 52 4.67 -1.33 7.21
CA LYS A 52 4.41 -0.68 5.91
C LYS A 52 5.69 -0.68 5.06
N GLY A 53 5.56 -1.11 3.81
CA GLY A 53 6.68 -1.20 2.86
C GLY A 53 7.52 -2.48 2.98
N GLN A 54 7.21 -3.38 3.92
CA GLN A 54 7.87 -4.66 4.01
C GLN A 54 7.40 -5.57 2.86
N LEU A 55 8.35 -6.24 2.20
CA LEU A 55 8.05 -7.28 1.23
C LEU A 55 7.39 -8.46 1.94
N ILE A 56 6.16 -8.76 1.55
CA ILE A 56 5.34 -9.83 2.13
C ILE A 56 4.94 -10.88 1.10
N PHE A 57 4.80 -10.46 -0.16
CA PHE A 57 4.48 -11.30 -1.30
C PHE A 57 5.34 -10.87 -2.47
N GLU A 58 5.83 -11.84 -3.23
CA GLU A 58 6.57 -11.65 -4.45
C GLU A 58 5.76 -12.24 -5.59
N ILE A 59 5.49 -11.42 -6.61
CA ILE A 59 4.75 -11.80 -7.82
C ILE A 59 5.76 -11.85 -8.97
N ASP A 60 5.62 -12.82 -9.86
CA ASP A 60 6.45 -12.94 -11.05
C ASP A 60 6.29 -11.68 -11.90
N ASP A 61 7.40 -10.97 -12.12
CA ASP A 61 7.45 -9.71 -12.82
C ASP A 61 7.91 -9.83 -14.28
N SER A 62 8.11 -11.05 -14.80
CA SER A 62 8.67 -11.28 -16.14
C SER A 62 7.93 -10.52 -17.26
N GLU A 63 6.59 -10.56 -17.24
CA GLU A 63 5.76 -9.83 -18.21
C GLU A 63 5.87 -8.31 -18.01
N TYR A 64 5.89 -7.86 -16.76
CA TYR A 64 6.01 -6.45 -16.40
C TYR A 64 7.38 -5.88 -16.77
N TYR A 65 8.45 -6.66 -16.57
CA TYR A 65 9.81 -6.30 -16.95
C TYR A 65 9.93 -6.18 -18.48
N THR A 66 9.33 -7.10 -19.23
CA THR A 66 9.30 -7.04 -20.68
C THR A 66 8.53 -5.80 -21.18
N ALA A 67 7.39 -5.50 -20.57
CA ALA A 67 6.60 -4.31 -20.89
C ALA A 67 7.34 -3.00 -20.53
N LEU A 68 8.10 -3.01 -19.43
CA LEU A 68 8.95 -1.88 -19.04
C LEU A 68 10.05 -1.64 -20.09
N LEU A 69 10.74 -2.69 -20.51
CA LEU A 69 11.79 -2.60 -21.53
C LEU A 69 11.25 -2.08 -22.87
N SER A 70 10.09 -2.56 -23.31
CA SER A 70 9.48 -2.08 -24.55
C SER A 70 9.08 -0.60 -24.47
N ALA A 71 8.52 -0.16 -23.34
CA ALA A 71 8.19 1.24 -23.09
C ALA A 71 9.44 2.14 -23.07
N GLN A 72 10.54 1.66 -22.46
CA GLN A 72 11.81 2.38 -22.46
C GLN A 72 12.41 2.50 -23.87
N ALA A 73 12.38 1.42 -24.66
CA ALA A 73 12.84 1.46 -26.05
C ALA A 73 12.02 2.45 -26.90
N ALA A 74 10.69 2.48 -26.72
CA ALA A 74 9.82 3.43 -27.41
C ALA A 74 10.11 4.89 -27.01
N LEU A 75 10.41 5.14 -25.74
CA LEU A 75 10.79 6.46 -25.24
C LEU A 75 12.11 6.94 -25.88
N GLU A 76 13.13 6.07 -25.91
CA GLU A 76 14.43 6.43 -26.48
C GLU A 76 14.38 6.62 -28.00
N SER A 77 13.60 5.80 -28.71
CA SER A 77 13.32 6.02 -30.14
C SER A 77 12.66 7.38 -30.38
N SER A 78 11.65 7.73 -29.56
CA SER A 78 10.97 9.02 -29.67
C SER A 78 11.90 10.20 -29.36
N ARG A 79 12.80 10.06 -28.39
CA ARG A 79 13.84 11.06 -28.11
C ARG A 79 14.80 11.24 -29.27
N ALA A 80 15.24 10.15 -29.89
CA ALA A 80 16.12 10.21 -31.05
C ALA A 80 15.46 10.95 -32.22
N LEU A 81 14.19 10.65 -32.51
CA LEU A 81 13.41 11.35 -33.54
C LEU A 81 13.22 12.84 -33.23
N ALA A 82 12.94 13.19 -31.97
CA ALA A 82 12.83 14.59 -31.56
C ALA A 82 14.16 15.34 -31.71
N LEU A 83 15.27 14.69 -31.37
CA LEU A 83 16.60 15.25 -31.55
C LEU A 83 16.94 15.44 -33.03
N GLU A 84 16.62 14.47 -33.88
CA GLU A 84 16.80 14.57 -35.33
C GLU A 84 15.97 15.72 -35.92
N ALA A 85 14.69 15.81 -35.55
CA ALA A 85 13.80 16.88 -36.00
C ALA A 85 14.32 18.26 -35.57
N LYS A 86 14.83 18.38 -34.34
CA LYS A 86 15.47 19.60 -33.84
C LYS A 86 16.72 19.94 -34.65
N ASN A 87 17.61 18.98 -34.87
CA ASN A 87 18.83 19.18 -35.66
C ASN A 87 18.51 19.56 -37.12
N ASN A 88 17.44 19.01 -37.70
CA ASN A 88 16.99 19.36 -39.04
C ASN A 88 16.44 20.79 -39.09
N PHE A 89 15.65 21.19 -38.10
CA PHE A 89 15.15 22.55 -37.96
C PHE A 89 16.29 23.57 -37.83
N ASP A 90 17.24 23.31 -36.92
CA ASP A 90 18.39 24.19 -36.66
C ASP A 90 19.28 24.38 -37.91
N ARG A 91 19.36 23.36 -38.79
CA ARG A 91 20.05 23.46 -40.09
C ARG A 91 19.24 24.18 -41.16
N ALA A 92 17.92 23.97 -41.22
CA ALA A 92 17.07 24.52 -42.27
C ALA A 92 16.81 26.03 -42.10
N VAL A 93 16.66 26.52 -40.87
CA VAL A 93 16.41 27.94 -40.56
C VAL A 93 17.49 28.90 -41.11
N PRO A 94 18.80 28.67 -40.94
CA PRO A 94 19.82 29.56 -41.47
C PRO A 94 19.90 29.53 -43.01
N LEU A 95 19.64 28.38 -43.64
CA LEU A 95 19.62 28.27 -45.11
C LEU A 95 18.44 29.02 -45.73
N ALA A 96 17.30 29.06 -45.04
CA ALA A 96 16.12 29.81 -45.48
C ALA A 96 16.26 31.34 -45.36
N LYS A 97 17.25 31.84 -44.60
CA LYS A 97 17.52 33.28 -44.44
C LYS A 97 18.57 33.84 -45.40
N ILE A 98 19.28 32.96 -46.12
CA ILE A 98 20.38 33.33 -47.03
C ILE A 98 19.89 33.51 -48.48
N ASN A 99 18.69 33.03 -48.81
CA ASN A 99 17.95 33.36 -50.05
C ASN A 99 16.90 34.43 -49.79
#